data_AF-A0A1B1AGI4-F1
#
_entry.id   AF-A0A1B1AGI4-F1
#
_cell.length_a   1.000
_cell.length_b   1.000
_cell.length_c   1.000
_cell.angle_alpha   90.00
_cell.angle_beta   90.00
_cell.angle_gamma   90.00
#
_symmetry.space_group_name_H-M   'P 1'
#
loop_
_entity.id
_entity.type
_entity.pdbx_description
1 polymer ?
#
loop_
_entity_poly.entity_id
_entity_poly.type
_entity_poly.pdbx_seq_one_letter_code
_entity_poly.pdbx_strand_id
1 'polypeptide(L)'
;MRALDGAQMMRRRLASIGAGSVVFLAASIGATAFVAEVFDHQAPLGAPLVDIAGLRLYAPHKLISWSAHWSEVYPGPFAIAHLITLIGFVLACVIAALIGRERFSMKPFAEGAWGDFDDAKALE
;
A
#
# COMPACT_ATOMS: atom_id res chain seq x y z
N MET A 1 14.96 29.29 6.11
CA MET A 1 14.26 28.28 6.95
C MET A 1 13.20 27.48 6.18
N ARG A 2 12.28 28.08 5.39
CA ARG A 2 11.24 27.37 4.58
C ARG A 2 11.69 26.24 3.64
N ALA A 3 12.89 26.30 3.06
CA ALA A 3 13.36 25.28 2.11
C ALA A 3 13.69 23.93 2.77
N LEU A 4 14.06 23.94 4.05
CA LEU A 4 14.37 22.73 4.81
C LEU A 4 13.09 21.93 5.14
N ASP A 5 11.97 22.62 5.37
CA ASP A 5 10.66 21.99 5.64
C ASP A 5 10.12 21.23 4.42
N GLY A 6 10.27 21.80 3.22
CA GLY A 6 9.86 21.15 1.97
C GLY A 6 10.62 19.86 1.68
N ALA A 7 11.95 19.86 1.90
CA ALA A 7 12.79 18.67 1.73
C ALA A 7 12.44 17.56 2.74
N GLN A 8 12.09 17.91 3.98
CA GLN A 8 11.64 16.94 4.98
C GLN A 8 10.27 16.34 4.66
N MET A 9 9.30 17.15 4.20
CA MET A 9 8.00 16.65 3.76
C MET A 9 8.14 15.69 2.56
N MET A 10 8.97 16.05 1.57
CA MET A 10 9.26 15.20 0.42
C MET A 10 9.86 13.86 0.85
N ARG A 11 10.87 13.87 1.73
CA ARG A 11 11.50 12.65 2.27
C ARG A 11 10.51 11.75 3.02
N ARG A 12 9.61 12.34 3.82
CA ARG A 12 8.56 11.58 4.53
C ARG A 12 7.57 10.93 3.56
N ARG A 13 7.15 11.64 2.51
CA ARG A 13 6.27 11.09 1.47
C ARG A 13 6.94 9.95 0.71
N LEU A 14 8.21 10.11 0.34
CA LEU A 14 8.97 9.05 -0.31
C LEU A 14 9.12 7.83 0.61
N ALA A 15 9.39 8.05 1.89
CA ALA A 15 9.47 6.97 2.87
C ALA A 15 8.12 6.26 3.09
N SER A 16 7.00 7.00 3.15
CA SER A 16 5.67 6.40 3.31
C SER A 16 5.25 5.58 2.09
N ILE A 17 5.47 6.11 0.89
CA ILE A 17 5.23 5.39 -0.37
C ILE A 17 6.11 4.16 -0.43
N GLY A 18 7.42 4.30 -0.19
CA GLY A 18 8.36 3.19 -0.23
C GLY A 18 8.00 2.07 0.75
N ALA A 19 7.70 2.42 2.01
CA ALA A 19 7.31 1.44 3.02
C ALA A 19 6.00 0.72 2.66
N GLY A 20 4.97 1.46 2.23
CA GLY A 20 3.71 0.87 1.78
C GLY A 20 3.91 -0.07 0.58
N SER A 21 4.67 0.36 -0.42
CA SER A 21 4.98 -0.45 -1.60
C SER A 21 5.71 -1.74 -1.25
N VAL A 22 6.69 -1.70 -0.34
CA VAL A 22 7.42 -2.91 0.11
C VAL A 22 6.47 -3.89 0.81
N VAL A 23 5.61 -3.40 1.71
CA VAL A 23 4.64 -4.23 2.42
C VAL A 23 3.67 -4.89 1.44
N PHE A 24 3.14 -4.11 0.49
CA PHE A 24 2.22 -4.64 -0.51
C PHE A 24 2.89 -5.70 -1.40
N LEU A 25 4.11 -5.43 -1.88
CA LEU A 25 4.88 -6.40 -2.68
C LEU A 25 5.14 -7.69 -1.92
N ALA A 26 5.54 -7.61 -0.66
CA ALA A 26 5.76 -8.78 0.18
C ALA A 26 4.47 -9.62 0.33
N ALA A 27 3.33 -8.96 0.56
CA ALA A 27 2.04 -9.65 0.64
C ALA A 27 1.62 -10.29 -0.69
N SER A 28 1.85 -9.63 -1.83
CA SER A 28 1.57 -10.21 -3.15
C SER A 28 2.46 -11.41 -3.46
N ILE A 29 3.75 -11.37 -3.08
CA ILE A 29 4.65 -12.53 -3.18
C ILE A 29 4.12 -13.67 -2.30
N GLY A 30 3.73 -13.38 -1.06
CA GLY A 30 3.11 -14.35 -0.15
C GLY A 30 1.84 -14.98 -0.72
N ALA A 31 0.97 -14.19 -1.36
CA ALA A 31 -0.23 -14.72 -2.03
C ALA A 31 0.11 -15.68 -3.17
N THR A 32 1.13 -15.38 -3.98
CA THR A 32 1.58 -16.31 -5.04
C THR A 32 2.24 -17.57 -4.48
N ALA A 33 2.99 -17.45 -3.38
CA ALA A 33 3.58 -18.59 -2.70
C ALA A 33 2.51 -19.53 -2.12
N PHE A 34 1.46 -18.96 -1.50
CA PHE A 34 0.32 -19.73 -1.02
C PHE A 34 -0.36 -20.53 -2.14
N VAL A 35 -0.66 -19.89 -3.28
CA VAL A 35 -1.25 -20.60 -4.43
C VAL A 35 -0.30 -21.70 -4.92
N ALA A 36 0.99 -21.41 -5.06
CA ALA A 36 1.96 -22.40 -5.51
C ALA A 36 2.05 -23.61 -4.56
N GLU A 37 1.97 -23.38 -3.25
CA GLU A 37 1.99 -24.43 -2.24
C GLU A 37 0.71 -25.28 -2.28
N VAL A 38 -0.47 -24.66 -2.39
CA VAL A 38 -1.75 -25.38 -2.52
C VAL A 38 -1.79 -26.30 -3.75
N PHE A 39 -1.14 -25.89 -4.84
CA PHE A 39 -1.08 -26.65 -6.09
C PHE A 39 0.24 -27.41 -6.29
N ASP A 40 1.04 -27.62 -5.23
CA ASP A 40 2.30 -28.38 -5.25
C ASP A 40 3.26 -28.00 -6.38
N HIS A 41 3.35 -26.70 -6.70
CA HIS A 41 4.29 -26.14 -7.69
C HIS A 41 4.22 -26.81 -9.08
N GLN A 42 3.03 -27.25 -9.50
CA GLN A 42 2.85 -27.95 -10.78
C GLN A 42 3.33 -27.13 -11.99
N ALA A 43 3.77 -27.85 -13.03
CA ALA A 43 4.27 -27.28 -14.28
C ALA A 43 3.39 -26.18 -14.93
N PRO A 44 2.03 -26.24 -14.89
CA PRO A 44 1.17 -25.20 -15.48
C PRO A 44 1.30 -23.82 -14.82
N LEU A 45 1.82 -23.73 -13.60
CA LEU A 45 2.09 -22.43 -12.94
C LEU A 45 3.26 -21.68 -13.59
N GLY A 46 4.10 -22.41 -14.34
CA GLY A 46 5.29 -21.91 -15.01
C GLY A 46 6.53 -21.92 -14.10
N ALA A 47 7.63 -21.38 -14.62
CA ALA A 47 8.89 -21.31 -13.88
C ALA A 47 8.81 -20.28 -12.73
N PRO A 48 9.38 -20.60 -11.55
CA PRO A 48 9.54 -19.62 -10.48
C PRO A 48 10.53 -18.53 -10.91
N LEU A 49 10.36 -17.32 -10.37
CA LEU A 49 11.28 -16.21 -10.60
C LEU A 49 12.60 -16.43 -9.85
N VAL A 50 12.51 -17.01 -8.66
CA VAL A 50 13.65 -17.33 -7.80
C VAL A 50 13.45 -18.75 -7.27
N ASP A 51 14.46 -19.59 -7.41
CA ASP A 51 14.53 -20.91 -6.79
C ASP A 51 15.82 -20.98 -5.98
N ILE A 52 15.70 -20.91 -4.65
CA ILE A 52 16.85 -20.96 -3.73
C ILE A 52 16.57 -22.01 -2.66
N ALA A 53 17.39 -23.07 -2.64
CA ALA A 53 17.31 -24.13 -1.64
C ALA A 53 15.90 -24.75 -1.48
N GLY A 54 15.15 -24.87 -2.59
CA GLY A 54 13.78 -25.41 -2.59
C GLY A 54 12.68 -24.37 -2.30
N LEU A 55 13.06 -23.14 -1.94
CA LEU A 55 12.12 -22.02 -1.87
C LEU A 55 11.87 -21.47 -3.28
N ARG A 56 10.68 -21.76 -3.81
CA ARG A 56 10.23 -21.28 -5.13
C ARG A 56 9.37 -20.04 -4.95
N LEU A 57 9.90 -18.89 -5.36
CA LEU A 57 9.16 -17.63 -5.36
C LEU A 57 8.69 -17.29 -6.75
N TYR A 58 7.42 -16.93 -6.86
CA TYR A 58 6.81 -16.48 -8.10
C TYR A 58 6.69 -14.96 -8.11
N ALA A 59 6.63 -14.41 -9.32
CA ALA A 59 6.43 -12.98 -9.48
C ALA A 59 5.00 -12.60 -9.06
N PRO A 60 4.79 -11.47 -8.37
CA PRO A 60 3.48 -11.10 -7.81
C PRO A 60 2.38 -10.95 -8.88
N HIS A 61 2.73 -10.57 -10.12
CA HIS A 61 1.78 -10.46 -11.23
C HIS A 61 1.22 -11.83 -11.70
N LYS A 62 1.85 -12.95 -11.31
CA LYS A 62 1.38 -14.30 -11.67
C LYS A 62 0.00 -14.59 -11.13
N LEU A 63 -0.35 -14.04 -9.96
CA LEU A 63 -1.66 -14.21 -9.36
C LEU A 63 -2.79 -13.77 -10.32
N ILE A 64 -2.58 -12.70 -11.08
CA ILE A 64 -3.55 -12.19 -12.07
C ILE A 64 -3.72 -13.21 -13.19
N SER A 65 -2.61 -13.71 -13.76
CA SER A 65 -2.65 -14.70 -14.84
C SER A 65 -3.27 -16.03 -14.41
N TRP A 66 -2.97 -16.48 -13.20
CA TRP A 66 -3.50 -17.72 -12.66
C TRP A 66 -4.98 -17.60 -12.31
N SER A 67 -5.38 -16.49 -11.68
CA SER A 67 -6.79 -16.25 -11.39
C SER A 67 -7.60 -16.22 -12.69
N ALA A 68 -7.15 -15.50 -13.71
CA ALA A 68 -7.88 -15.40 -14.98
C ALA A 68 -8.11 -16.76 -15.68
N HIS A 69 -7.25 -17.75 -15.43
CA HIS A 69 -7.32 -19.05 -16.09
C HIS A 69 -7.97 -20.14 -15.21
N TRP A 70 -7.85 -20.04 -13.88
CA TRP A 70 -8.16 -21.14 -12.97
C TRP A 70 -9.12 -20.78 -11.83
N SER A 71 -9.42 -19.49 -11.59
CA SER A 71 -10.25 -19.12 -10.43
C SER A 71 -11.69 -19.59 -10.54
N GLU A 72 -12.20 -19.80 -11.75
CA GLU A 72 -13.55 -20.34 -11.96
C GLU A 72 -13.63 -21.82 -11.59
N VAL A 73 -12.56 -22.58 -11.87
CA VAL A 73 -12.48 -24.02 -11.58
C VAL A 73 -12.12 -24.29 -10.12
N TYR A 74 -11.24 -23.45 -9.54
CA TYR A 74 -10.76 -23.60 -8.16
C TYR A 74 -11.00 -22.33 -7.33
N PRO A 75 -12.26 -21.93 -7.08
CA PRO A 75 -12.57 -20.63 -6.47
C PRO A 75 -12.06 -20.48 -5.04
N GLY A 76 -12.03 -21.57 -4.26
CA GLY A 76 -11.62 -21.53 -2.84
C GLY A 76 -10.18 -21.03 -2.62
N PRO A 77 -9.16 -21.70 -3.19
CA PRO A 77 -7.77 -21.26 -3.07
C PRO A 77 -7.54 -19.83 -3.57
N PHE A 78 -8.12 -19.46 -4.71
CA PHE A 78 -7.97 -18.12 -5.26
C PHE A 78 -8.68 -17.05 -4.42
N ALA A 79 -9.82 -17.35 -3.79
CA ALA A 79 -10.46 -16.44 -2.85
C ALA A 79 -9.55 -16.12 -1.65
N ILE A 80 -8.86 -17.12 -1.10
CA ILE A 80 -7.89 -16.93 -0.02
C ILE A 80 -6.70 -16.09 -0.50
N ALA A 81 -6.16 -16.37 -1.68
CA ALA A 81 -5.06 -15.60 -2.25
C ALA A 81 -5.42 -14.12 -2.49
N HIS A 82 -6.64 -13.86 -2.95
CA HIS A 82 -7.17 -12.49 -3.08
C HIS A 82 -7.35 -11.82 -1.72
N LEU A 83 -7.81 -12.56 -0.71
CA LEU A 83 -7.94 -12.05 0.66
C LEU A 83 -6.58 -11.67 1.25
N ILE A 84 -5.55 -12.51 1.06
CA ILE A 84 -4.16 -12.21 1.48
C ILE A 84 -3.68 -10.92 0.81
N THR A 85 -3.92 -10.78 -0.49
CA THR A 85 -3.55 -9.58 -1.26
C THR A 85 -4.28 -8.34 -0.75
N LEU A 86 -5.58 -8.45 -0.46
CA LEU A 86 -6.39 -7.35 0.08
C LEU A 86 -5.92 -6.93 1.48
N ILE A 87 -5.66 -7.88 2.37
CA ILE A 87 -5.12 -7.60 3.71
C ILE A 87 -3.76 -6.91 3.60
N GLY A 88 -2.89 -7.40 2.71
CA GLY A 88 -1.60 -6.78 2.41
C GLY A 88 -1.73 -5.34 1.93
N PHE A 89 -2.68 -5.07 1.05
CA PHE A 89 -2.99 -3.72 0.57
C PHE A 89 -3.47 -2.80 1.69
N VAL A 90 -4.42 -3.26 2.51
CA VAL A 90 -4.92 -2.50 3.65
C VAL A 90 -3.78 -2.16 4.63
N LEU A 91 -2.93 -3.14 4.95
CA LEU A 91 -1.76 -2.92 5.80
C LEU A 91 -0.77 -1.93 5.19
N ALA A 92 -0.51 -2.02 3.89
CA ALA A 92 0.33 -1.05 3.18
C ALA A 92 -0.23 0.36 3.27
N CYS A 93 -1.55 0.55 3.08
CA CYS A 93 -2.22 1.84 3.25
C CYS A 93 -2.11 2.35 4.70
N VAL A 94 -2.33 1.49 5.69
CA VAL A 94 -2.21 1.86 7.11
C VAL A 94 -0.79 2.32 7.43
N ILE A 95 0.23 1.57 7.01
CA ILE A 95 1.64 1.91 7.25
C ILE A 95 2.02 3.21 6.54
N ALA A 96 1.63 3.37 5.28
CA ALA A 96 1.84 4.60 4.53
C ALA A 96 1.15 5.81 5.21
N ALA A 97 -0.08 5.63 5.68
CA ALA A 97 -0.82 6.65 6.41
C ALA A 97 -0.15 7.01 7.74
N LEU A 98 0.33 6.03 8.51
CA LEU A 98 1.00 6.26 9.79
C LEU A 98 2.32 7.02 9.61
N ILE A 99 3.12 6.68 8.60
CA ILE A 99 4.39 7.36 8.29
C ILE A 99 4.13 8.75 7.69
N GLY A 100 3.15 8.84 6.80
CA GLY A 100 2.75 10.08 6.13
C GLY A 100 1.94 11.03 7.00
N ARG A 101 1.50 10.61 8.20
CA ARG A 101 0.70 11.44 9.10
C ARG A 101 1.54 12.62 9.58
N GLU A 102 1.32 13.77 8.96
CA GLU A 102 1.70 15.04 9.57
C GLU A 102 0.77 15.26 10.76
N ARG A 103 1.33 15.65 11.91
CA ARG A 103 0.49 16.18 12.99
C ARG A 103 -0.22 17.36 12.36
N PHE A 104 -1.54 17.25 12.16
CA PHE A 104 -2.38 18.38 11.81
C PHE A 104 -2.22 19.40 12.92
N SER A 105 -1.23 20.28 12.76
CA SER A 105 -1.09 21.46 13.58
C SER A 105 -2.25 22.33 13.13
N MET A 106 -3.39 22.21 13.81
CA MET A 106 -4.47 23.17 13.67
C MET A 106 -3.79 24.52 13.82
N LYS A 107 -3.85 25.32 12.75
CA LYS A 107 -3.38 26.70 12.80
C LYS A 107 -4.16 27.31 13.97
N PRO A 108 -3.50 27.81 15.04
CA PRO A 108 -4.22 28.35 16.17
C PRO A 108 -5.20 29.37 15.60
N PHE A 109 -6.48 29.25 15.95
CA PHE A 109 -7.46 30.28 15.68
C PHE A 109 -6.94 31.54 16.38
N ALA A 110 -6.21 32.37 15.65
CA ALA A 110 -5.60 33.56 16.20
C ALA A 110 -6.72 34.54 16.59
N GLU A 111 -6.51 35.24 17.68
CA GLU A 111 -7.30 36.41 18.07
C GLU A 111 -7.26 37.40 16.87
N GLY A 112 -8.39 37.57 16.17
CA GLY A 112 -8.47 38.28 14.88
C GLY A 112 -8.78 37.43 13.64
N ALA A 113 -9.04 36.12 13.78
CA ALA A 113 -9.48 35.26 12.66
C ALA A 113 -10.94 35.49 12.23
N TRP A 114 -11.71 36.20 13.06
CA TRP A 114 -13.05 36.69 12.76
C TRP A 114 -12.87 38.20 12.60
N GLY A 115 -13.33 38.76 11.47
CA GLY A 115 -13.14 40.18 11.15
C GLY A 115 -13.52 41.08 12.33
N ASP A 116 -12.76 42.16 12.52
CA ASP A 116 -13.00 43.10 13.60
C ASP A 116 -14.21 43.98 13.27
N PHE A 117 -14.79 44.65 14.26
CA PHE A 117 -15.90 45.58 14.01
C PHE A 117 -15.55 46.72 13.05
N ASP A 118 -14.25 47.01 12.90
CA ASP A 118 -13.73 47.93 11.89
C ASP A 118 -13.89 47.39 10.45
N ASP A 119 -13.82 46.07 10.24
CA ASP A 119 -14.10 45.44 8.93
C ASP A 119 -15.59 45.51 8.58
N ALA A 120 -16.48 45.54 9.58
CA ALA A 120 -17.92 45.70 9.38
C ALA A 120 -18.31 47.14 9.02
N LYS A 121 -17.57 48.14 9.52
CA LYS A 121 -17.80 49.56 9.22
C LYS A 121 -17.33 49.99 7.84
N ALA A 122 -16.33 49.30 7.28
CA ALA A 122 -15.82 49.59 5.92
C ALA A 122 -16.78 49.16 4.79
N LEU A 123 -17.91 48.52 5.13
CA LEU A 123 -18.94 48.05 4.20
C LEU A 123 -20.20 48.94 4.16
N GLU A 124 -20.26 50.02 4.97
CA GLU A 124 -21.24 51.12 4.82
C GLU A 124 -20.68 52.24 3.93
#